data_AF-A0A2V5VDN2-F1
#
_entry.id   AF-A0A2V5VDN2-F1
#
_cell.length_a   1.000
_cell.length_b   1.000
_cell.length_c   1.000
_cell.angle_alpha   90.00
_cell.angle_beta   90.00
_cell.angle_gamma   90.00
#
_symmetry.space_group_name_H-M   'P 1'
#
loop_
_entity.id
_entity.type
_entity.pdbx_description
1 polymer ?
#
loop_
_entity_poly.entity_id
_entity_poly.type
_entity_poly.pdbx_seq_one_letter_code
_entity_poly.pdbx_strand_id
1 'polypeptide(L)'
;MTDVKQFLVVVLAVFTALSWVWANLGDNGDKIEDSYGQIIERHLLDDGAVSVLYHKDRYFYFVIFADRRSVLERYSHVKGTDLSEKEITRFLKANAGGATWAPDDKSKERRFKRSDHKAEATYANMAGRPTLTVRELYTER
;
A
#
# COMPACT_ATOMS: atom_id res chain seq x y z
N MET A 1 27.70 -38.93 37.04
CA MET A 1 28.47 -38.79 35.79
C MET A 1 27.55 -39.26 34.66
N THR A 2 26.70 -38.37 34.15
CA THR A 2 26.91 -37.46 32.99
C THR A 2 26.95 -38.20 31.66
N ASP A 3 25.89 -38.03 30.87
CA ASP A 3 25.95 -37.71 29.43
C ASP A 3 24.54 -37.27 28.96
N VAL A 4 24.07 -36.09 29.36
CA VAL A 4 24.05 -34.88 28.50
C VAL A 4 24.50 -35.12 27.05
N LYS A 5 23.61 -35.67 26.22
CA LYS A 5 23.66 -35.43 24.77
C LYS A 5 22.31 -35.60 24.04
N GLN A 6 21.24 -35.11 24.68
CA GLN A 6 20.08 -34.60 23.94
C GLN A 6 20.15 -33.07 23.90
N PHE A 7 21.31 -32.56 23.48
CA PHE A 7 21.47 -31.20 23.00
C PHE A 7 21.66 -31.32 21.50
N LEU A 8 20.63 -31.07 20.71
CA LEU A 8 20.70 -30.04 19.68
C LEU A 8 19.33 -29.88 19.00
N VAL A 9 18.74 -28.73 19.32
CA VAL A 9 17.87 -27.93 18.46
C VAL A 9 16.46 -28.51 18.21
N VAL A 10 15.62 -28.32 19.22
CA VAL A 10 14.26 -27.81 19.01
C VAL A 10 14.40 -26.53 18.17
N VAL A 11 14.38 -26.65 16.85
CA VAL A 11 14.13 -25.52 15.97
C VAL A 11 12.65 -25.24 16.14
N LEU A 12 12.32 -24.50 17.19
CA LEU A 12 11.10 -23.71 17.26
C LEU A 12 11.25 -22.64 16.18
N ALA A 13 11.12 -23.05 14.91
CA ALA A 13 10.77 -22.14 13.84
C ALA A 13 9.34 -21.72 14.13
N VAL A 14 9.19 -20.80 15.08
CA VAL A 14 8.18 -19.78 14.98
C VAL A 14 8.54 -19.06 13.69
N PHE A 15 8.08 -19.60 12.56
CA PHE A 15 7.67 -18.77 11.46
C PHE A 15 6.64 -17.84 12.10
N THR A 16 7.12 -16.72 12.64
CA THR A 16 6.38 -15.49 12.57
C THR A 16 6.17 -15.33 11.07
N ALA A 17 5.10 -15.94 10.57
CA ALA A 17 4.34 -15.35 9.50
C ALA A 17 4.03 -13.96 10.06
N LEU A 18 4.97 -13.03 9.81
CA LEU A 18 4.69 -11.63 9.74
C LEU A 18 3.53 -11.63 8.75
N SER A 19 2.33 -11.71 9.29
CA SER A 19 1.14 -11.25 8.63
C SER A 19 1.53 -9.82 8.36
N TRP A 20 2.08 -9.60 7.17
CA TRP A 20 2.33 -8.26 6.68
C TRP A 20 0.91 -7.70 6.59
N VAL A 21 0.44 -7.13 7.69
CA VAL A 21 -0.79 -6.35 7.72
C VAL A 21 -0.40 -5.15 6.90
N TRP A 22 -0.74 -5.23 5.62
CA TRP A 22 -0.68 -4.10 4.73
C TRP A 22 -1.92 -3.29 4.97
N ALA A 23 -1.73 -1.98 5.13
CA ALA A 23 -2.83 -1.06 5.11
C ALA A 23 -3.52 -1.08 3.75
N ASN A 24 -4.79 -0.72 3.77
CA ASN A 24 -5.67 -0.67 2.64
C ASN A 24 -6.32 0.71 2.52
N LEU A 25 -6.78 1.01 1.31
CA LEU A 25 -7.66 2.14 1.05
C LEU A 25 -8.87 2.07 1.99
N GLY A 26 -9.10 3.17 2.72
CA GLY A 26 -10.12 3.28 3.76
C GLY A 26 -9.61 3.06 5.19
N ASP A 27 -8.40 2.54 5.38
CA ASP A 27 -7.80 2.41 6.72
C ASP A 27 -7.52 3.79 7.36
N ASN A 28 -7.49 3.81 8.69
CA ASN A 28 -7.19 5.01 9.46
C ASN A 28 -5.67 5.24 9.57
N GLY A 29 -5.30 6.39 10.17
CA GLY A 29 -3.91 6.78 10.39
C GLY A 29 -3.10 5.72 11.12
N ASP A 30 -3.57 5.24 12.27
CA ASP A 30 -2.86 4.28 13.12
C ASP A 30 -2.45 3.01 12.34
N LYS A 31 -3.39 2.42 11.59
CA LYS A 31 -3.11 1.21 10.81
C LYS A 31 -2.17 1.49 9.63
N ILE A 32 -2.28 2.66 9.00
CA ILE A 32 -1.37 3.07 7.92
C ILE A 32 0.05 3.28 8.48
N GLU A 33 0.19 3.96 9.62
CA GLU A 33 1.49 4.25 10.25
C GLU A 33 2.21 2.95 10.65
N ASP A 34 1.50 1.99 11.25
CA ASP A 34 2.04 0.65 11.56
C ASP A 34 2.52 -0.09 10.31
N SER A 35 1.81 0.05 9.18
CA SER A 35 2.15 -0.62 7.93
C SER A 35 3.28 0.06 7.16
N TYR A 36 3.27 1.39 7.03
CA TYR A 36 4.11 2.15 6.10
C TYR A 36 5.32 2.81 6.75
N GLY A 37 5.43 2.76 8.08
CA GLY A 37 6.65 3.10 8.80
C GLY A 37 6.85 4.59 8.98
N GLN A 38 8.06 5.06 8.72
CA GLN A 38 8.48 6.41 9.12
C GLN A 38 7.77 7.49 8.28
N ILE A 39 7.20 8.49 8.95
CA ILE A 39 6.71 9.73 8.32
C ILE A 39 7.90 10.58 7.88
N ILE A 40 7.91 10.97 6.61
CA ILE A 40 8.88 11.90 6.02
C ILE A 40 8.28 13.31 5.97
N GLU A 41 7.04 13.42 5.49
CA GLU A 41 6.34 14.70 5.35
C GLU A 41 4.87 14.54 5.74
N ARG A 42 4.29 15.61 6.30
CA ARG A 42 2.86 15.69 6.65
C ARG A 42 2.37 17.11 6.42
N HIS A 43 1.29 17.25 5.66
CA HIS A 43 0.69 18.54 5.33
C HIS A 43 -0.82 18.50 5.50
N LEU A 44 -1.38 19.55 6.13
CA LEU A 44 -2.81 19.85 6.10
C LEU A 44 -3.09 20.58 4.78
N LEU A 45 -4.09 20.10 4.03
CA LEU A 45 -4.54 20.67 2.78
C LEU A 45 -5.68 21.67 3.03
N ASP A 46 -5.93 22.56 2.07
CA ASP A 46 -6.91 23.64 2.20
C ASP A 46 -8.36 23.14 2.38
N ASP A 47 -8.67 21.93 1.89
CA ASP A 47 -9.96 21.26 2.04
C ASP A 47 -10.10 20.50 3.37
N GLY A 48 -9.10 20.60 4.25
CA GLY A 48 -9.05 19.91 5.54
C GLY A 48 -8.55 18.47 5.46
N ALA A 49 -8.26 17.94 4.26
CA ALA A 49 -7.60 16.65 4.11
C ALA A 49 -6.13 16.72 4.58
N VAL A 50 -5.53 15.58 4.88
CA VAL A 50 -4.13 15.50 5.32
C VAL A 50 -3.36 14.62 4.34
N SER A 51 -2.30 15.15 3.73
CA SER A 51 -1.36 14.33 2.97
C SER A 51 -0.18 13.92 3.84
N VAL A 52 0.21 12.65 3.78
CA VAL A 52 1.37 12.11 4.49
C VAL A 52 2.23 11.31 3.52
N LEU A 53 3.55 11.56 3.54
CA LEU A 53 4.54 10.77 2.84
C LEU A 53 5.27 9.89 3.86
N TYR A 54 5.23 8.58 3.65
CA TYR A 54 5.97 7.59 4.43
C TYR A 54 7.10 6.98 3.62
N HIS A 55 8.08 6.46 4.34
CA HIS A 55 9.19 5.70 3.79
C HIS A 55 9.36 4.39 4.56
N LYS A 56 9.40 3.28 3.82
CA LYS A 56 9.76 1.96 4.34
C LYS A 56 10.41 1.11 3.27
N ASP A 57 11.53 0.51 3.64
CA ASP A 57 12.37 -0.30 2.78
C ASP A 57 12.78 0.41 1.49
N ARG A 58 12.21 -0.01 0.35
CA ARG A 58 12.51 0.53 -0.98
C ARG A 58 11.41 1.44 -1.52
N TYR A 59 10.38 1.74 -0.74
CA TYR A 59 9.19 2.43 -1.22
C TYR A 59 8.93 3.75 -0.51
N PHE A 60 8.38 4.67 -1.30
CA PHE A 60 7.59 5.78 -0.79
C PHE A 60 6.11 5.41 -0.85
N TYR A 61 5.40 5.71 0.24
CA TYR A 61 3.96 5.60 0.35
C TYR A 61 3.39 6.99 0.57
N PHE A 62 2.65 7.53 -0.37
CA PHE A 62 1.96 8.82 -0.19
C PHE A 62 0.49 8.55 0.03
N VAL A 63 -0.09 9.09 1.10
CA VAL A 63 -1.48 8.85 1.49
C VAL A 63 -2.18 10.19 1.68
N ILE A 64 -3.39 10.33 1.14
CA ILE A 64 -4.32 11.42 1.50
C ILE A 64 -5.39 10.84 2.40
N PHE A 65 -5.56 11.47 3.55
CA PHE A 65 -6.62 11.18 4.50
C PHE A 65 -7.73 12.23 4.41
N ALA A 66 -8.97 11.78 4.27
CA ALA A 66 -10.17 12.58 4.47
C ALA A 66 -11.06 11.87 5.50
N ASP A 67 -11.71 12.62 6.39
CA ASP A 67 -12.51 12.06 7.50
C ASP A 67 -11.77 10.98 8.32
N ARG A 68 -10.45 11.17 8.50
CA ARG A 68 -9.53 10.25 9.22
C ARG A 68 -9.36 8.87 8.56
N ARG A 69 -9.71 8.71 7.29
CA ARG A 69 -9.50 7.49 6.50
C ARG A 69 -8.71 7.79 5.22
N SER A 70 -7.90 6.83 4.80
CA SER A 70 -7.18 6.90 3.53
C SER A 70 -8.18 6.89 2.36
N VAL A 71 -8.12 7.93 1.51
CA VAL A 71 -8.95 8.05 0.29
C VAL A 71 -8.14 7.99 -1.00
N LEU A 72 -6.82 8.16 -0.89
CA LEU A 72 -5.88 8.02 -1.99
C LEU A 72 -4.54 7.53 -1.46
N GLU A 73 -3.96 6.56 -2.15
CA GLU A 73 -2.65 6.02 -1.84
C GLU A 73 -1.78 5.95 -3.11
N ARG A 74 -0.50 6.28 -2.98
CA ARG A 74 0.48 6.16 -4.05
C ARG A 74 1.68 5.36 -3.60
N TYR A 75 2.17 4.52 -4.51
CA TYR A 75 3.31 3.64 -4.29
C TYR A 75 4.34 3.87 -5.37
N SER A 76 5.58 4.05 -4.96
CA SER A 76 6.71 4.18 -5.89
C SER A 76 8.00 3.72 -5.24
N HIS A 77 8.99 3.33 -6.05
CA HIS A 77 10.32 3.07 -5.52
C HIS A 77 11.03 4.38 -5.16
N VAL A 78 11.78 4.39 -4.05
CA VAL A 78 12.62 5.53 -3.63
C VAL A 78 13.66 5.89 -4.68
N LYS A 79 14.21 4.90 -5.38
CA LYS A 79 15.18 5.09 -6.48
C LYS A 79 14.57 5.53 -7.80
N GLY A 80 13.25 5.57 -7.91
CA GLY A 80 12.53 5.98 -9.12
C GLY A 80 12.52 4.95 -10.25
N THR A 81 12.95 3.72 -9.96
CA THR A 81 12.82 2.59 -10.87
C THR A 81 11.37 2.12 -10.96
N ASP A 82 10.99 1.50 -12.06
CA ASP A 82 9.66 0.92 -12.24
C ASP A 82 9.28 -0.06 -11.13
N LEU A 83 7.98 -0.12 -10.83
CA LEU A 83 7.39 -1.20 -10.06
C LEU A 83 7.26 -2.42 -10.97
N SER A 84 7.66 -3.59 -10.47
CA SER A 84 7.40 -4.85 -11.17
C SER A 84 5.91 -5.18 -11.17
N GLU A 85 5.49 -6.03 -12.12
CA GLU A 85 4.13 -6.59 -12.16
C GLU A 85 3.70 -7.18 -10.82
N LYS A 86 4.61 -7.93 -10.17
CA LYS A 86 4.37 -8.55 -8.87
C LYS A 86 4.11 -7.51 -7.76
N GLU A 87 4.80 -6.38 -7.81
CA GLU A 87 4.60 -5.29 -6.85
C GLU A 87 3.27 -4.58 -7.09
N ILE A 88 2.95 -4.27 -8.35
CA ILE A 88 1.66 -3.67 -8.71
C ILE A 88 0.50 -4.58 -8.28
N THR A 89 0.54 -5.88 -8.61
CA THR A 89 -0.47 -6.84 -8.18
C THR A 89 -0.58 -6.92 -6.66
N ARG A 90 0.54 -6.85 -5.92
CA ARG A 90 0.52 -6.85 -4.46
C ARG A 90 -0.20 -5.63 -3.90
N PHE A 91 0.11 -4.43 -4.39
CA PHE A 91 -0.55 -3.20 -3.94
C PHE A 91 -2.04 -3.19 -4.30
N LEU A 92 -2.42 -3.64 -5.49
CA LEU A 92 -3.82 -3.80 -5.86
C LEU A 92 -4.53 -4.78 -4.91
N LYS A 93 -3.92 -5.94 -4.62
CA LYS A 93 -4.50 -6.92 -3.68
C LYS A 93 -4.69 -6.35 -2.27
N ALA A 94 -3.76 -5.55 -1.78
CA ALA A 94 -3.89 -4.89 -0.47
C ALA A 94 -5.10 -3.92 -0.45
N ASN A 95 -5.33 -3.20 -1.55
CA ASN A 95 -6.42 -2.22 -1.69
C ASN A 95 -7.73 -2.79 -2.25
N ALA A 96 -7.86 -4.11 -2.26
CA ALA A 96 -9.00 -4.80 -2.85
C ALA A 96 -10.30 -4.60 -2.07
N GLY A 97 -10.26 -4.39 -0.75
CA GLY A 97 -11.46 -4.16 0.06
C GLY A 97 -12.52 -5.28 -0.07
N GLY A 98 -12.11 -6.52 -0.37
CA GLY A 98 -13.00 -7.65 -0.65
C GLY A 98 -13.48 -7.78 -2.10
N ALA A 99 -13.15 -6.82 -2.97
CA ALA A 99 -13.45 -6.82 -4.40
C ALA A 99 -12.26 -7.31 -5.25
N THR A 100 -12.41 -7.38 -6.57
CA THR A 100 -11.32 -7.74 -7.50
C THR A 100 -10.92 -6.55 -8.37
N TRP A 101 -9.71 -6.60 -8.92
CA TRP A 101 -9.22 -5.58 -9.85
C TRP A 101 -9.18 -6.14 -11.27
N ALA A 102 -9.62 -5.34 -12.24
CA ALA A 102 -9.53 -5.65 -13.66
C ALA A 102 -8.82 -4.51 -14.40
N PRO A 103 -8.00 -4.81 -15.43
CA PRO A 103 -7.47 -3.76 -16.31
C PRO A 103 -8.61 -3.05 -17.03
N ASP A 104 -8.42 -1.76 -17.31
CA ASP A 104 -9.32 -0.95 -18.13
C ASP A 104 -8.75 -0.83 -19.55
N ASP A 105 -9.03 -1.82 -20.39
CA ASP A 105 -8.46 -1.95 -21.75
C ASP A 105 -8.80 -0.79 -22.71
N LYS A 106 -9.71 0.09 -22.30
CA LYS A 106 -10.08 1.31 -23.05
C LYS A 106 -9.14 2.49 -22.79
N SER A 107 -8.27 2.38 -21.78
CA SER A 107 -7.36 3.45 -21.37
C SER A 107 -6.03 3.37 -22.10
N LYS A 108 -5.51 4.53 -22.54
CA LYS A 108 -4.13 4.64 -23.08
C LYS A 108 -3.09 4.49 -21.96
N GLU A 109 -3.46 4.85 -20.75
CA GLU A 109 -2.66 4.66 -19.55
C GLU A 109 -2.99 3.31 -18.91
N ARG A 110 -2.01 2.73 -18.22
CA ARG A 110 -2.21 1.49 -17.48
C ARG A 110 -3.12 1.73 -16.28
N ARG A 111 -4.42 1.46 -16.47
CA ARG A 111 -5.48 1.71 -15.49
C ARG A 111 -6.16 0.42 -15.08
N PHE A 112 -6.66 0.39 -13.85
CA PHE A 112 -7.40 -0.71 -13.26
C PHE A 112 -8.67 -0.17 -12.61
N LYS A 113 -9.75 -0.94 -12.70
CA LYS A 113 -11.01 -0.67 -12.03
C LYS A 113 -11.28 -1.76 -11.02
N ARG A 114 -11.75 -1.36 -9.85
CA ARG A 114 -12.22 -2.31 -8.84
C ARG A 114 -13.63 -2.77 -9.18
N SER A 115 -13.95 -4.04 -8.96
CA SER A 115 -15.20 -4.67 -9.39
C SER A 115 -16.44 -4.11 -8.69
N ASP A 116 -16.27 -3.45 -7.54
CA ASP A 116 -17.33 -2.74 -6.83
C ASP A 116 -17.56 -1.31 -7.35
N HIS A 117 -16.76 -0.86 -8.32
CA HIS A 117 -16.76 0.48 -8.90
C HIS A 117 -16.51 1.63 -7.91
N LYS A 118 -16.02 1.32 -6.69
CA LYS A 118 -15.74 2.33 -5.65
C LYS A 118 -14.29 2.78 -5.62
N ALA A 119 -13.42 2.17 -6.40
CA ALA A 119 -12.03 2.58 -6.50
C ALA A 119 -11.47 2.30 -7.89
N GLU A 120 -10.43 3.05 -8.22
CA GLU A 120 -9.62 2.84 -9.41
C GLU A 120 -8.14 2.96 -9.10
N ALA A 121 -7.30 2.43 -9.99
CA ALA A 121 -5.87 2.59 -9.91
C ALA A 121 -5.27 2.97 -11.27
N THR A 122 -4.19 3.73 -11.27
CA THR A 122 -3.47 4.16 -12.47
C THR A 122 -1.98 4.07 -12.22
N TYR A 123 -1.25 3.41 -13.12
CA TYR A 123 0.21 3.38 -13.12
C TYR A 123 0.74 4.33 -14.19
N ALA A 124 1.35 5.43 -13.74
CA ALA A 124 1.83 6.50 -14.61
C ALA A 124 3.09 7.15 -14.01
N ASN A 125 3.79 7.94 -14.83
CA ASN A 125 4.89 8.75 -14.34
C ASN A 125 4.34 9.99 -13.61
N MET A 126 4.75 10.18 -12.35
CA MET A 126 4.44 11.36 -11.55
C MET A 126 5.74 12.06 -11.16
N ALA A 127 5.95 13.28 -11.64
CA ALA A 127 7.14 14.09 -11.35
C ALA A 127 8.47 13.33 -11.58
N GLY A 128 8.56 12.58 -12.68
CA GLY A 128 9.75 11.78 -13.03
C GLY A 128 9.79 10.40 -12.40
N ARG A 129 8.79 10.02 -11.60
CA ARG A 129 8.75 8.75 -10.84
C ARG A 129 7.59 7.86 -11.28
N PRO A 130 7.84 6.65 -11.80
CA PRO A 130 6.78 5.67 -12.04
C PRO A 130 6.04 5.35 -10.73
N THR A 131 4.74 5.57 -10.72
CA THR A 131 3.93 5.58 -9.51
C THR A 131 2.59 4.90 -9.76
N LEU A 132 2.23 3.95 -8.90
CA LEU A 132 0.87 3.42 -8.84
C LEU A 132 0.05 4.30 -7.91
N THR A 133 -0.99 4.95 -8.44
CA THR A 133 -1.98 5.68 -7.64
C THR A 133 -3.24 4.82 -7.53
N VAL A 134 -3.73 4.59 -6.32
CA VAL A 134 -5.02 3.96 -6.01
C VAL A 134 -5.88 5.00 -5.33
N ARG A 135 -7.13 5.20 -5.76
CA ARG A 135 -8.03 6.17 -5.13
C ARG A 135 -9.46 5.69 -5.07
N GLU A 136 -10.18 6.16 -4.05
CA GLU A 136 -11.62 6.00 -3.97
C GLU A 136 -12.30 6.85 -5.06
N LEU A 137 -13.41 6.34 -5.56
CA LEU A 137 -14.34 7.06 -6.41
C LEU A 137 -15.49 7.50 -5.53
N TYR A 138 -15.64 8.80 -5.33
CA TYR A 138 -16.82 9.35 -4.69
C TYR A 138 -18.04 8.93 -5.50
N THR A 139 -18.87 8.07 -4.90
CA THR A 139 -20.25 7.89 -5.35
C THR A 139 -21.05 8.88 -4.55
N GLU A 140 -21.72 9.83 -5.22
CA GLU A 140 -22.74 10.66 -4.56
C GLU A 140 -23.67 9.70 -3.80
N ARG A 141 -23.86 9.96 -2.50
CA ARG A 141 -24.82 9.24 -1.68
C ARG A 141 -26.22 9.77 -1.91
#